data_AF-A0A521W6F2-F1
#
_entry.id   AF-A0A521W6F2-F1
#
_cell.length_a   1.000
_cell.length_b   1.000
_cell.length_c   1.000
_cell.angle_alpha   90.00
_cell.angle_beta   90.00
_cell.angle_gamma   90.00
#
_symmetry.space_group_name_H-M   'P 1'
#
loop_
_entity.id
_entity.type
_entity.pdbx_description
1 polymer ?
#
loop_
_entity_poly.entity_id
_entity_poly.type
_entity_poly.pdbx_seq_one_letter_code
_entity_poly.pdbx_strand_id
1 'polypeptide(L)'
;AIVLLSDWGTRIMRFGGGKAIGKKSSSRSKGGGPLLLIILVIWLIGIILAPVISQLMAMAVSRKREYLADASGSELTRNPIGLAKALEKLESYNEPTTSIKKGSAHLCIVDPLGRKMNMKEGGMAELLGTHPPISKRITLLKAMAYQHQTVKTVPQET
;
A
#
# COMPACT_ATOMS: atom_id res chain seq x y z
N ALA A 1 4.32 -3.99 -19.80
CA ALA A 1 5.31 -3.19 -19.03
C ALA A 1 6.63 -3.04 -19.79
N ILE A 2 7.32 -4.14 -20.13
CA ILE A 2 8.64 -4.12 -20.80
C ILE A 2 8.61 -3.39 -22.15
N VAL A 3 7.58 -3.59 -22.97
CA VAL A 3 7.41 -2.91 -24.27
C VAL A 3 7.19 -1.39 -24.13
N LEU A 4 6.50 -0.97 -23.06
CA LEU A 4 6.28 0.46 -22.77
C LEU A 4 7.57 1.13 -22.27
N LEU A 5 8.35 0.41 -21.46
CA LEU A 5 9.66 0.85 -21.00
C LEU A 5 10.66 0.94 -22.16
N SER A 6 10.61 0.02 -23.13
CA SER A 6 11.45 0.07 -24.32
C SER A 6 11.09 1.22 -25.25
N ASP A 7 9.80 1.50 -25.47
CA ASP A 7 9.38 2.63 -26.33
C ASP A 7 9.74 3.98 -25.70
N TRP A 8 9.56 4.11 -24.37
CA TRP A 8 9.93 5.32 -23.63
C TRP A 8 11.45 5.53 -23.60
N GLY A 9 12.24 4.48 -23.35
CA GLY A 9 13.70 4.53 -23.39
C GLY A 9 14.26 4.89 -24.78
N THR A 10 13.65 4.37 -25.84
CA THR A 10 14.04 4.67 -27.22
C THR A 10 13.72 6.12 -27.60
N ARG A 11 12.59 6.66 -27.12
CA ARG A 11 12.23 8.09 -27.31
C ARG A 11 13.12 9.04 -26.53
N ILE A 12 13.50 8.71 -25.29
CA ILE A 12 14.45 9.50 -24.50
C ILE A 12 15.82 9.52 -25.16
N MET A 13 16.30 8.38 -25.70
CA MET A 13 17.54 8.33 -26.47
C MET A 13 17.46 9.16 -27.77
N ARG A 14 16.31 9.17 -28.45
CA ARG A 14 16.11 9.94 -29.69
C ARG A 14 15.91 11.44 -29.49
N PHE A 15 15.23 11.86 -28.43
CA PHE A 15 14.77 13.24 -28.24
C PHE A 15 15.35 13.95 -27.01
N GLY A 16 15.85 13.23 -26.00
CA GLY A 16 16.43 13.78 -24.77
C GLY A 16 17.95 13.62 -24.62
N GLY A 17 18.62 12.94 -25.56
CA GLY A 17 20.05 12.63 -25.45
C GLY A 17 20.70 12.16 -26.76
N GLY A 18 20.21 12.66 -27.89
CA GLY A 18 20.63 12.28 -29.25
C GLY A 18 22.04 12.70 -29.66
N LYS A 19 23.04 12.48 -28.79
CA LYS A 19 24.46 12.52 -29.14
C LYS A 19 25.33 11.56 -28.30
N ALA A 20 24.81 10.43 -27.82
CA ALA A 20 25.58 9.53 -26.95
C ALA A 20 25.56 8.02 -27.27
N ILE A 21 24.81 7.51 -28.25
CA ILE A 21 24.86 6.07 -28.59
C ILE A 21 24.81 5.90 -30.11
N GLY A 22 25.98 5.66 -30.72
CA GLY A 22 26.08 5.14 -32.09
C GLY A 22 26.55 6.09 -33.19
N LYS A 23 27.75 6.68 -33.08
CA LYS A 23 28.57 6.99 -34.26
C LYS A 23 30.06 6.98 -33.92
N LYS A 24 30.77 6.01 -34.49
CA LYS A 24 32.23 5.93 -34.55
C LYS A 24 32.70 7.05 -35.50
N SER A 25 33.12 8.19 -34.97
CA SER A 25 33.94 9.16 -35.71
C SER A 25 34.82 9.93 -34.74
N SER A 26 36.12 9.79 -34.95
CA SER A 26 37.20 10.55 -34.33
C SER A 26 36.94 12.06 -34.41
N SER A 27 36.66 12.70 -33.27
CA SER A 27 37.16 14.05 -32.98
C SER A 27 36.83 14.42 -31.53
N ARG A 28 37.87 14.89 -30.83
CA ARG A 28 37.79 15.68 -29.61
C ARG A 28 36.65 16.71 -29.71
N SER A 29 35.62 16.60 -28.89
CA SER A 29 34.91 17.80 -28.43
C SER A 29 34.41 17.63 -27.00
N LYS A 30 34.85 18.59 -26.20
CA LYS A 30 34.71 18.78 -24.77
C LYS A 30 33.40 19.54 -24.59
N GLY A 31 32.35 18.93 -24.01
CA GLY A 31 31.08 19.66 -23.85
C GLY A 31 29.84 18.94 -23.30
N GLY A 32 29.89 17.62 -23.01
CA GLY A 32 28.73 16.89 -22.46
C GLY A 32 28.87 16.39 -21.02
N GLY A 33 30.04 16.61 -20.40
CA GLY A 33 30.41 16.04 -19.09
C GLY A 33 29.47 16.43 -17.94
N PRO A 34 29.10 17.72 -17.77
CA PRO A 34 28.26 18.14 -16.65
C PRO A 34 26.84 17.59 -16.71
N LEU A 35 26.23 17.56 -17.91
CA LEU A 35 24.86 17.07 -18.09
C LEU A 35 24.77 15.55 -17.84
N LEU A 36 25.75 14.78 -18.32
CA LEU A 36 25.83 13.35 -18.04
C LEU A 36 26.01 13.06 -16.55
N LEU A 37 26.84 13.85 -15.86
CA LEU A 37 27.01 13.72 -14.41
C LEU A 37 25.71 14.05 -13.65
N ILE A 38 24.99 15.11 -14.03
CA ILE A 38 23.70 15.47 -13.41
C ILE A 38 22.68 14.34 -13.61
N ILE A 39 22.56 13.79 -14.82
CA ILE A 39 21.64 12.68 -15.11
C ILE A 39 22.03 11.44 -14.30
N LEU A 40 23.33 11.12 -14.17
CA LEU A 40 23.81 9.99 -13.38
C LEU A 40 23.48 10.18 -11.89
N VAL A 41 23.68 11.37 -11.35
CA VAL A 41 23.35 11.69 -9.95
C VAL A 41 21.84 11.56 -9.71
N ILE A 42 20.99 12.11 -10.58
CA ILE A 42 19.54 11.97 -10.48
C ILE A 42 19.12 10.49 -10.58
N TRP A 43 19.72 9.73 -11.48
CA TRP A 43 19.46 8.30 -11.64
C TRP A 43 19.84 7.50 -10.39
N LEU A 44 21.00 7.80 -9.79
CA LEU A 44 21.48 7.16 -8.56
C LEU A 44 20.55 7.47 -7.37
N ILE A 45 20.14 8.73 -7.22
CA ILE A 45 19.14 9.14 -6.22
C ILE A 45 17.82 8.40 -6.46
N GLY A 46 17.39 8.32 -7.72
CA GLY A 46 16.17 7.63 -8.12
C GLY A 46 16.17 6.15 -7.74
N ILE A 47 17.28 5.43 -7.91
CA ILE A 47 17.42 4.02 -7.51
C ILE A 47 17.23 3.82 -6.01
N ILE A 48 17.67 4.78 -5.19
CA ILE A 48 17.57 4.71 -3.74
C ILE A 48 16.17 5.13 -3.26
N LEU A 49 15.59 6.19 -3.84
CA LEU A 49 14.29 6.72 -3.43
C LEU A 49 13.10 5.90 -3.95
N ALA A 50 13.20 5.36 -5.17
CA ALA A 50 12.12 4.60 -5.81
C ALA A 50 11.60 3.42 -4.96
N PRO A 51 12.44 2.54 -4.37
CA PRO A 51 11.94 1.44 -3.55
C PRO A 51 11.21 1.92 -2.29
N VAL A 52 11.67 3.02 -1.67
CA VAL A 52 11.02 3.59 -0.49
C VAL A 52 9.62 4.11 -0.84
N ILE A 53 9.51 4.88 -1.92
CA ILE A 53 8.22 5.41 -2.39
C ILE A 53 7.29 4.27 -2.81
N SER A 54 7.81 3.25 -3.49
CA SER A 54 7.06 2.07 -3.91
C SER A 54 6.46 1.32 -2.71
N GLN A 55 7.25 1.09 -1.66
CA GLN A 55 6.77 0.43 -0.44
C GLN A 55 5.68 1.25 0.26
N LEU A 56 5.85 2.57 0.39
CA LEU A 56 4.84 3.44 0.98
C LEU A 56 3.54 3.43 0.19
N MET A 57 3.62 3.49 -1.14
CA MET A 57 2.45 3.40 -2.01
C MET A 57 1.76 2.04 -1.89
N ALA A 58 2.52 0.93 -1.86
CA ALA A 58 1.98 -0.41 -1.69
C ALA A 58 1.24 -0.56 -0.34
N MET A 59 1.80 -0.03 0.75
CA MET A 59 1.16 -0.03 2.06
C MET A 59 -0.10 0.85 2.10
N ALA A 60 -0.10 2.00 1.43
CA ALA A 60 -1.26 2.87 1.32
C ALA A 60 -2.42 2.21 0.55
N VAL A 61 -2.11 1.54 -0.57
CA VAL A 61 -3.09 0.79 -1.36
C VAL A 61 -3.63 -0.41 -0.59
N SER A 62 -2.77 -1.15 0.14
CA SER A 62 -3.18 -2.26 1.01
C SER A 62 -4.26 -1.82 2.01
N ARG A 63 -4.03 -0.70 2.71
CA ARG A 63 -5.00 -0.16 3.70
C ARG A 63 -6.33 0.23 3.08
N LYS A 64 -6.32 0.86 1.91
CA LYS A 64 -7.56 1.23 1.21
C LYS A 64 -8.37 -0.01 0.82
N ARG A 65 -7.70 -1.09 0.40
CA ARG A 65 -8.36 -2.36 0.07
C ARG A 65 -8.99 -3.01 1.29
N GLU A 66 -8.34 -2.97 2.45
CA GLU A 66 -8.90 -3.47 3.72
C GLU A 66 -10.19 -2.74 4.11
N TYR A 67 -10.21 -1.40 4.05
CA TYR A 67 -11.43 -0.64 4.36
C TYR A 67 -12.58 -0.92 3.39
N LEU A 68 -12.27 -1.09 2.10
CA LEU A 68 -13.27 -1.50 1.10
C LEU A 68 -13.78 -2.91 1.34
N ALA A 69 -12.93 -3.83 1.80
CA ALA A 69 -13.34 -5.19 2.16
C ALA A 69 -14.28 -5.18 3.38
N ASP A 70 -14.00 -4.37 4.40
CA ASP A 70 -14.89 -4.20 5.56
C ASP A 70 -16.24 -3.60 5.19
N ALA A 71 -16.22 -2.54 4.37
CA ALA A 71 -17.44 -1.89 3.89
C ALA A 71 -18.30 -2.86 3.08
N SER A 72 -17.71 -3.53 2.08
CA SER A 72 -18.43 -4.50 1.25
C SER A 72 -18.89 -5.73 2.03
N GLY A 73 -18.11 -6.22 2.99
CA GLY A 73 -18.53 -7.28 3.91
C GLY A 73 -19.70 -6.87 4.80
N SER A 74 -19.73 -5.62 5.27
CA SER A 74 -20.84 -5.10 6.07
C SER A 74 -22.13 -4.94 5.24
N GLU A 75 -22.01 -4.56 3.97
CA GLU A 75 -23.13 -4.43 3.03
C GLU A 75 -23.72 -5.81 2.70
N LEU A 76 -22.86 -6.80 2.42
CA LEU A 76 -23.27 -8.17 2.08
C LEU A 76 -23.96 -8.86 3.27
N THR A 77 -23.40 -8.71 4.47
CA THR A 77 -23.96 -9.34 5.70
C THR A 77 -25.10 -8.54 6.30
N ARG A 78 -25.29 -7.27 5.90
CA ARG A 78 -26.20 -6.30 6.50
C ARG A 78 -26.06 -6.19 8.02
N ASN A 79 -24.88 -6.52 8.56
CA ASN A 79 -24.61 -6.57 9.99
C ASN A 79 -23.24 -5.96 10.33
N PRO A 80 -23.10 -4.63 10.19
CA PRO A 80 -21.85 -3.93 10.53
C PRO A 80 -21.44 -4.11 12.00
N ILE A 81 -22.40 -4.19 12.93
CA ILE A 81 -22.11 -4.35 14.37
C ILE A 81 -21.59 -5.75 14.71
N GLY A 82 -22.07 -6.80 14.04
CA GLY A 82 -21.57 -8.16 14.19
C GLY A 82 -20.13 -8.29 13.73
N LEU A 83 -19.79 -7.62 12.61
CA LEU A 83 -18.43 -7.56 12.08
C LEU A 83 -17.48 -6.82 13.04
N ALA A 84 -17.93 -5.69 13.61
CA ALA A 84 -17.17 -4.97 14.64
C ALA A 84 -16.88 -5.85 15.88
N LYS A 85 -17.89 -6.58 16.40
CA LYS A 85 -17.70 -7.50 17.54
C LYS A 85 -16.77 -8.67 17.22
N ALA A 86 -16.79 -9.17 15.99
CA ALA A 86 -15.86 -10.21 15.56
C ALA A 86 -14.41 -9.71 15.57
N LEU A 87 -14.18 -8.48 15.10
CA LEU A 87 -12.86 -7.85 15.16
C LEU A 87 -12.40 -7.57 16.60
N GLU A 88 -13.30 -7.10 17.48
CA GLU A 88 -13.00 -6.95 18.92
C GLU A 88 -12.57 -8.28 19.55
N LYS A 89 -13.26 -9.37 19.20
CA LYS A 89 -12.89 -10.70 19.68
C LYS A 89 -11.50 -11.09 19.15
N LEU A 90 -11.21 -10.86 17.88
CA LEU A 90 -9.89 -11.16 17.31
C LEU A 90 -8.77 -10.32 17.93
N GLU A 91 -9.03 -9.05 18.27
CA GLU A 91 -8.09 -8.19 18.99
C GLU A 91 -7.80 -8.73 20.39
N SER A 92 -8.82 -9.25 21.09
CA SER A 92 -8.66 -9.82 22.43
C SER A 92 -7.89 -11.15 22.45
N TYR A 93 -7.92 -11.92 21.36
CA TYR A 93 -7.27 -13.24 21.24
C TYR A 93 -6.01 -13.19 20.35
N ASN A 94 -5.05 -12.32 20.67
CA ASN A 94 -3.76 -12.24 19.97
C ASN A 94 -2.66 -13.12 20.61
N GLU A 95 -3.02 -14.26 21.20
CA GLU A 95 -2.02 -15.16 21.76
C GLU A 95 -1.33 -15.95 20.62
N PRO A 96 0.02 -16.00 20.58
CA PRO A 96 0.73 -16.70 19.53
C PRO A 96 0.36 -18.18 19.56
N THR A 97 -0.23 -18.68 18.47
CA THR A 97 -0.63 -20.08 18.36
C THR A 97 0.50 -20.90 17.75
N THR A 98 0.89 -21.99 18.42
CA THR A 98 1.84 -22.97 17.88
C THR A 98 1.19 -23.91 16.86
N SER A 99 -0.14 -23.91 16.75
CA SER A 99 -0.88 -24.79 15.86
C SER A 99 -0.78 -24.38 14.38
N ILE A 100 -0.50 -23.11 14.09
CA ILE A 100 -0.45 -22.59 12.71
C ILE A 100 1.01 -22.44 12.27
N LYS A 101 1.40 -23.17 11.23
CA LYS A 101 2.74 -23.05 10.63
C LYS A 101 2.91 -21.67 10.01
N LYS A 102 4.13 -21.12 10.06
CA LYS A 102 4.48 -19.81 9.46
C LYS A 102 4.04 -19.68 7.99
N GLY A 103 4.07 -20.77 7.23
CA GLY A 103 3.63 -20.80 5.83
C GLY A 103 2.14 -20.47 5.63
N SER A 104 1.28 -20.76 6.61
CA SER A 104 -0.17 -20.49 6.55
C SER A 104 -0.56 -19.16 7.21
N ALA A 105 0.40 -18.43 7.80
CA ALA A 105 0.12 -17.19 8.52
C ALA A 105 -0.48 -16.09 7.62
N HIS A 106 -0.20 -16.12 6.32
CA HIS A 106 -0.74 -15.17 5.34
C HIS A 106 -2.24 -15.37 5.03
N LEU A 107 -2.82 -16.50 5.43
CA LEU A 107 -4.26 -16.78 5.29
C LEU A 107 -5.06 -16.31 6.50
N CYS A 108 -4.39 -15.98 7.60
CA CYS A 108 -5.04 -15.56 8.84
C CYS A 108 -5.35 -14.06 8.79
N ILE A 109 -6.54 -13.70 9.30
CA ILE A 109 -6.98 -12.30 9.41
C ILE A 109 -6.12 -11.51 10.41
N VAL A 110 -5.69 -12.19 11.49
CA VAL A 110 -4.76 -11.67 12.49
C VAL A 110 -3.50 -12.52 12.48
N ASP A 111 -2.34 -11.90 12.72
CA ASP A 111 -1.07 -12.60 12.68
C ASP A 111 -0.99 -13.67 13.78
N PRO A 112 -0.97 -14.97 13.42
CA PRO A 112 -0.97 -16.06 14.40
C PRO A 112 0.36 -16.16 15.16
N LEU A 113 1.40 -15.48 14.69
CA LEU A 113 2.73 -15.46 15.31
C LEU A 113 2.84 -14.40 16.41
N GLY A 114 1.75 -13.69 16.73
CA GLY A 114 1.70 -12.73 17.83
C GLY A 114 2.56 -11.49 17.62
N ARG A 115 2.95 -11.17 16.37
CA ARG A 115 3.68 -9.93 16.07
C ARG A 115 2.77 -8.73 16.37
N LYS A 116 3.03 -8.06 17.49
CA LYS A 116 2.29 -6.86 17.96
C LYS A 116 2.47 -5.61 17.08
N MET A 117 2.91 -5.76 15.83
CA MET A 117 3.12 -4.63 14.92
C MET A 117 1.81 -3.96 14.51
N ASN A 118 0.69 -4.69 14.54
CA ASN A 118 -0.65 -4.15 14.21
C ASN A 118 -1.41 -3.56 15.42
N MET A 119 -0.83 -3.62 16.63
CA MET A 119 -1.52 -3.24 17.88
C MET A 119 -0.87 -2.05 18.62
N LYS A 120 0.27 -1.52 18.15
CA LYS A 120 0.91 -0.34 18.76
C LYS A 120 0.66 0.89 17.89
N GLU A 121 -0.04 1.87 18.44
CA GLU A 121 -0.10 3.24 17.92
C GLU A 121 1.26 3.90 18.14
N GLY A 122 2.01 4.09 17.05
CA GLY A 122 3.32 4.72 17.05
C GLY A 122 3.84 4.80 15.61
N GLY A 123 4.26 6.00 15.18
CA GLY A 123 4.45 6.37 13.77
C GLY A 123 5.28 5.40 12.92
N MET A 124 6.25 4.67 13.49
CA MET A 124 7.03 3.66 12.74
C MET A 124 6.28 2.33 12.54
N ALA A 125 5.49 1.90 13.53
CA ALA A 125 4.64 0.70 13.44
C ALA A 125 3.43 0.96 12.54
N GLU A 126 2.89 2.18 12.58
CA GLU A 126 1.83 2.60 11.69
C GLU A 126 2.33 2.81 10.25
N LEU A 127 3.61 3.11 10.01
CA LEU A 127 4.16 3.20 8.64
C LEU A 127 4.56 1.84 8.05
N LEU A 128 5.01 0.88 8.89
CA LEU A 128 5.49 -0.44 8.45
C LEU A 128 4.47 -1.57 8.66
N GLY A 129 3.31 -1.28 9.27
CA GLY A 129 2.20 -2.21 9.37
C GLY A 129 1.61 -2.53 7.99
N THR A 130 1.50 -3.81 7.67
CA THR A 130 0.93 -4.28 6.38
C THR A 130 -0.58 -4.08 6.29
N HIS A 131 -1.24 -3.91 7.45
CA HIS A 131 -2.67 -3.65 7.59
C HIS A 131 -2.92 -2.44 8.51
N PRO A 132 -4.05 -1.74 8.35
CA PRO A 132 -4.43 -0.68 9.28
C PRO A 132 -4.73 -1.28 10.67
N PRO A 133 -4.54 -0.51 11.76
CA PRO A 133 -4.83 -0.97 13.10
C PRO A 133 -6.31 -1.36 13.25
N ILE A 134 -6.55 -2.45 13.98
CA ILE A 134 -7.89 -3.05 14.15
C ILE A 134 -8.87 -2.07 14.82
N SER A 135 -8.40 -1.25 15.76
CA SER A 135 -9.18 -0.21 16.43
C SER A 135 -9.86 0.78 15.46
N LYS A 136 -9.15 1.21 14.41
CA LYS A 136 -9.69 2.12 13.39
C LYS A 136 -10.78 1.43 12.56
N ARG A 137 -10.61 0.14 12.25
CA ARG A 137 -11.62 -0.67 11.52
C ARG A 137 -12.89 -0.83 12.35
N ILE A 138 -12.76 -1.16 13.63
CA ILE A 138 -13.90 -1.28 14.57
C ILE A 138 -14.68 0.03 14.63
N THR A 139 -13.97 1.16 14.73
CA THR A 139 -14.59 2.49 14.80
C THR A 139 -15.40 2.80 13.55
N LEU A 140 -14.85 2.53 12.37
CA LEU A 140 -15.56 2.73 11.09
C LEU A 140 -16.80 1.83 10.98
N LEU A 141 -16.70 0.55 11.34
CA LEU A 141 -17.84 -0.37 11.31
C LEU A 141 -18.94 0.04 12.29
N LYS A 142 -18.59 0.52 13.49
CA LYS A 142 -19.57 1.07 14.44
C LYS A 142 -20.26 2.32 13.89
N ALA A 143 -19.52 3.21 13.21
CA ALA A 143 -20.10 4.37 12.54
C ALA A 143 -21.07 3.97 11.42
N MET A 144 -20.71 2.97 10.61
CA MET A 144 -21.61 2.41 9.58
C MET A 144 -22.88 1.79 10.19
N ALA A 145 -22.76 1.12 11.34
CA ALA A 145 -23.91 0.57 12.05
C ALA A 145 -24.89 1.65 12.51
N TYR A 146 -24.37 2.76 13.04
CA TYR A 146 -25.18 3.91 13.41
C TYR A 146 -25.92 4.48 12.19
N GLN A 147 -25.23 4.66 11.06
CA GLN A 147 -25.85 5.13 9.81
C GLN A 147 -26.96 4.18 9.33
N HIS A 148 -26.72 2.87 9.33
CA HIS A 148 -27.72 1.87 8.96
C HIS A 148 -28.97 1.91 9.86
N GLN A 149 -28.82 2.27 11.12
CA GLN A 149 -29.93 2.43 12.06
C GLN A 149 -30.71 3.73 11.82
N THR A 150 -30.03 4.84 11.50
CA THR A 150 -30.70 6.10 11.14
C THR A 150 -31.56 5.95 9.89
N VAL A 151 -31.07 5.30 8.82
CA VAL A 151 -31.84 5.08 7.59
C VAL A 151 -33.10 4.26 7.82
N LYS A 152 -33.10 3.33 8.79
CA LYS A 152 -34.29 2.55 9.15
C LYS A 152 -35.33 3.33 9.97
N THR A 153 -34.94 4.43 10.62
CA THR A 153 -35.79 5.14 11.59
C THR A 153 -36.34 6.46 11.06
N VAL A 154 -35.77 7.02 9.99
CA VAL A 154 -36.36 8.16 9.29
C VAL A 154 -37.65 7.71 8.58
N PRO A 155 -38.82 8.32 8.88
CA PRO A 155 -40.03 8.08 8.12
C PRO A 155 -39.74 8.37 6.64
N GLN A 156 -40.04 7.42 5.76
CA GLN A 156 -40.01 7.68 4.32
C GLN A 156 -41.11 8.71 4.05
N GLU A 157 -40.78 9.99 4.03
CA GLU A 157 -41.70 11.03 3.57
C GLU A 157 -42.05 10.71 2.11
N THR A 158 -43.34 10.49 1.89
CA THR A 158 -44.01 10.23 0.61
C THR A 158 -43.97 11.43 -0.31
#